data_AF-A0A6N2QVS0-F1
#
_entry.id   AF-A0A6N2QVS0-F1
#
_cell.length_a   1.000
_cell.length_b   1.000
_cell.length_c   1.000
_cell.angle_alpha   90.00
_cell.angle_beta   90.00
_cell.angle_gamma   90.00
#
_symmetry.space_group_name_H-M   'P 1'
#
loop_
_entity.id
_entity.type
_entity.pdbx_description
1 polymer ?
#
loop_
_entity_poly.entity_id
_entity_poly.type
_entity_poly.pdbx_seq_one_letter_code
_entity_poly.pdbx_strand_id
1 'polypeptide(L)'
;MRRVALYDSLDHLTEPTGEDNRRQRQFYRAILQEGMKTQLTARQREAITLYYGEGLTLAQVGERLGVSPSAACRRVQGAKKRLQGFAKGCIALQKYNLP
;
A
#
# COMPACT_ATOMS: atom_id res chain seq x y z
N MET A 1 19.59 3.61 0.05
CA MET A 1 19.06 2.27 -0.27
C MET A 1 17.93 1.87 0.70
N ARG A 2 16.72 2.44 0.58
CA ARG A 2 15.61 2.14 1.51
C ARG A 2 14.25 2.18 0.79
N ARG A 3 14.11 1.38 -0.28
CA ARG A 3 12.84 1.21 -1.05
C ARG A 3 12.22 -0.19 -0.90
N VAL A 4 12.84 -1.09 -0.14
CA VAL A 4 12.45 -2.52 -0.08
C VAL A 4 11.47 -2.83 1.07
N ALA A 5 11.49 -2.07 2.17
CA ALA A 5 10.74 -2.38 3.39
C ALA A 5 9.20 -2.31 3.27
N LEU A 6 8.68 -1.52 2.33
CA LEU A 6 7.23 -1.29 2.17
C LEU A 6 6.51 -2.55 1.66
N TYR A 7 7.20 -3.40 0.90
CA TYR A 7 6.59 -4.58 0.30
C TYR A 7 6.68 -5.82 1.19
N ASP A 8 7.81 -6.03 1.86
CA ASP A 8 8.02 -7.20 2.72
C ASP A 8 7.05 -7.18 3.92
N SER A 9 6.66 -5.98 4.37
CA SER A 9 5.71 -5.80 5.47
C SER A 9 4.26 -6.15 5.11
N LEU A 10 3.93 -6.37 3.83
CA LEU A 10 2.56 -6.68 3.36
C LEU A 10 2.42 -8.13 2.87
N ASP A 11 3.51 -8.91 2.83
CA ASP A 11 3.53 -10.27 2.29
C ASP A 11 2.77 -11.29 3.14
N HIS A 12 2.51 -11.02 4.43
CA HIS A 12 1.80 -11.93 5.35
C HIS A 12 0.28 -11.97 5.18
N LEU A 13 -0.29 -11.20 4.23
CA LEU A 13 -1.73 -11.17 3.97
C LEU A 13 -2.17 -12.22 2.93
N THR A 14 -1.26 -13.00 2.36
CA THR A 14 -1.53 -14.02 1.34
C THR A 14 -0.54 -15.17 1.45
N GLU A 15 -0.96 -16.31 2.00
CA GLU A 15 -0.20 -17.57 1.91
C GLU A 15 -0.76 -18.44 0.77
N PRO A 16 0.03 -18.68 -0.29
CA PRO A 16 0.14 -20.04 -0.84
C PRO A 16 1.61 -20.47 -1.06
N THR A 17 1.96 -21.38 -2.00
CA THR A 17 3.26 -22.08 -2.11
C THR A 17 4.30 -21.49 -3.10
N GLY A 18 5.58 -21.83 -2.90
CA GLY A 18 6.78 -21.02 -3.22
C GLY A 18 7.05 -20.48 -4.64
N GLU A 19 6.50 -21.04 -5.72
CA GLU A 19 6.73 -20.53 -7.08
C GLU A 19 5.58 -19.67 -7.61
N ASP A 20 4.33 -20.10 -7.36
CA ASP A 20 3.13 -19.28 -7.50
C ASP A 20 3.21 -18.02 -6.64
N ASN A 21 3.79 -18.13 -5.44
CA ASN A 21 4.03 -16.99 -4.56
C ASN A 21 4.89 -15.91 -5.18
N ARG A 22 5.89 -16.24 -6.01
CA ARG A 22 6.76 -15.21 -6.60
C ARG A 22 5.99 -14.40 -7.64
N ARG A 23 5.24 -15.07 -8.51
CA ARG A 23 4.41 -14.42 -9.53
C ARG A 23 3.26 -13.64 -8.90
N GLN A 24 2.56 -14.21 -7.94
CA GLN A 24 1.50 -13.54 -7.20
C GLN A 24 2.04 -12.32 -6.43
N ARG A 25 3.17 -12.45 -5.70
CA ARG A 25 3.80 -11.29 -5.04
C ARG A 25 4.20 -10.22 -6.04
N GLN A 26 4.81 -10.56 -7.17
CA GLN A 26 5.18 -9.57 -8.18
C GLN A 26 3.94 -8.85 -8.75
N PHE A 27 2.85 -9.58 -8.99
CA PHE A 27 1.58 -9.00 -9.42
C PHE A 27 0.97 -8.06 -8.37
N TYR A 28 0.91 -8.47 -7.10
CA TYR A 28 0.43 -7.61 -6.01
C TYR A 28 1.29 -6.36 -5.85
N ARG A 29 2.62 -6.47 -5.98
CA ARG A 29 3.55 -5.33 -5.95
C ARG A 29 3.25 -4.36 -7.09
N ALA A 30 3.03 -4.85 -8.31
CA ALA A 30 2.68 -4.02 -9.46
C ALA A 30 1.34 -3.29 -9.25
N ILE A 31 0.31 -3.99 -8.76
CA ILE A 31 -0.97 -3.37 -8.42
C ILE A 31 -0.79 -2.26 -7.39
N LEU A 32 -0.04 -2.49 -6.32
CA LEU A 32 0.17 -1.48 -5.29
C LEU A 32 0.95 -0.28 -5.82
N GLN A 33 1.94 -0.50 -6.69
CA GLN A 33 2.67 0.59 -7.36
C GLN A 33 1.74 1.44 -8.21
N GLU A 34 0.91 0.82 -9.03
CA GLU A 34 -0.06 1.55 -9.85
C GLU A 34 -1.15 2.21 -9.00
N GLY A 35 -1.61 1.54 -7.95
CA GLY A 35 -2.55 2.11 -6.98
C GLY A 35 -1.99 3.36 -6.30
N MET A 36 -0.73 3.33 -5.88
CA MET A 36 -0.04 4.48 -5.29
C MET A 36 0.03 5.67 -6.25
N LYS A 37 0.25 5.42 -7.55
CA LYS A 37 0.34 6.45 -8.58
C LYS A 37 -1.02 7.02 -8.98
N THR A 38 -2.03 6.18 -9.12
CA THR A 38 -3.31 6.52 -9.76
C THR A 38 -4.44 6.80 -8.77
N GLN A 39 -4.45 6.15 -7.61
CA GLN A 39 -5.59 6.19 -6.69
C GLN A 39 -5.39 7.15 -5.52
N LEU A 40 -4.15 7.51 -5.21
CA LEU A 40 -3.82 8.36 -4.07
C LEU A 40 -3.54 9.80 -4.50
N THR A 41 -4.11 10.74 -3.74
CA THR A 41 -3.68 12.14 -3.81
C THR A 41 -2.24 12.28 -3.33
N ALA A 42 -1.55 13.36 -3.73
CA ALA A 42 -0.16 13.61 -3.33
C ALA A 42 0.04 13.51 -1.80
N ARG A 43 -0.88 14.10 -1.02
CA ARG A 43 -0.83 14.10 0.45
C ARG A 43 -1.09 12.71 1.06
N GLN A 44 -1.93 11.90 0.44
CA GLN A 44 -2.17 10.52 0.88
C GLN A 44 -0.96 9.63 0.58
N ARG A 45 -0.35 9.81 -0.60
CA ARG A 45 0.88 9.11 -1.00
C ARG A 45 2.05 9.47 -0.10
N GLU A 46 2.20 10.74 0.25
CA GLU A 46 3.22 11.20 1.19
C GLU A 46 3.03 10.57 2.57
N ALA A 47 1.82 10.63 3.14
CA ALA A 47 1.53 10.05 4.45
C ALA A 47 1.77 8.54 4.52
N ILE A 48 1.34 7.78 3.50
CA ILE A 48 1.52 6.33 3.48
C ILE A 48 2.99 5.94 3.23
N THR A 49 3.76 6.76 2.51
CA THR A 49 5.20 6.57 2.30
C THR A 49 5.98 6.79 3.60
N LEU A 50 5.66 7.86 4.33
CA LEU A 50 6.28 8.12 5.64
C LEU A 50 5.98 6.98 6.63
N TYR A 51 4.72 6.53 6.70
CA TYR A 51 4.31 5.49 7.64
C TYR A 51 4.86 4.09 7.29
N TYR A 52 4.54 3.55 6.11
CA TYR A 52 4.94 2.17 5.74
C TYR A 52 6.32 2.11 5.06
N GLY A 53 6.77 3.18 4.41
CA GLY A 53 8.05 3.20 3.69
C GLY A 53 9.22 3.57 4.58
N GLU A 54 9.03 4.59 5.44
CA GLU A 54 10.07 5.06 6.36
C GLU A 54 9.92 4.51 7.78
N GLY A 55 8.77 3.88 8.10
CA GLY A 55 8.52 3.28 9.41
C GLY A 55 8.20 4.29 10.51
N LEU A 56 7.78 5.51 10.15
CA LEU A 56 7.46 6.57 11.10
C LEU A 56 6.15 6.28 11.83
N THR A 57 6.07 6.65 13.10
CA THR A 57 4.81 6.61 13.87
C THR A 57 3.83 7.66 13.37
N LEU A 58 2.51 7.51 13.63
CA LEU A 58 1.51 8.49 13.21
C LEU A 58 1.74 9.89 13.81
N ALA A 59 2.35 9.97 15.00
CA ALA A 59 2.77 11.24 15.60
C ALA A 59 3.88 11.90 14.78
N GLN A 60 4.94 11.15 14.45
CA GLN A 60 6.05 11.64 13.62
C GLN A 60 5.61 11.97 12.19
N VAL A 61 4.67 11.20 11.62
CA VAL A 61 4.05 11.53 10.33
C VAL A 61 3.28 12.85 10.44
N GLY A 62 2.53 13.06 11.52
CA GLY A 62 1.83 14.32 11.78
C GLY A 62 2.80 15.50 11.84
N GLU A 63 3.86 15.38 12.63
CA GLU A 63 4.93 16.37 12.74
C GLU A 63 5.56 16.68 11.37
N ARG A 64 5.93 15.65 10.61
CA ARG A 64 6.55 15.82 9.29
C ARG A 64 5.63 16.49 8.28
N LEU A 65 4.33 16.26 8.38
CA LEU A 65 3.31 16.83 7.50
C LEU A 65 2.70 18.14 8.02
N GLY A 66 3.15 18.64 9.18
CA GLY A 66 2.59 19.84 9.81
C GLY A 66 1.12 19.71 10.21
N VAL A 67 0.68 18.53 10.65
CA VAL A 67 -0.71 18.27 11.08
C VAL A 67 -0.80 17.49 12.38
N SER A 68 -2.00 17.48 12.98
CA SER A 68 -2.25 16.67 14.17
C SER A 68 -2.10 15.17 13.88
N PRO A 69 -1.71 14.36 14.89
CA PRO A 69 -1.62 12.90 14.76
C PRO A 69 -2.93 12.27 14.27
N SER A 70 -4.09 12.79 14.70
CA SER A 70 -5.41 12.33 14.25
C SER A 70 -5.65 12.62 12.75
N ALA A 71 -5.17 13.76 12.25
CA ALA A 71 -5.24 14.06 10.82
C ALA A 71 -4.30 13.17 10.00
N ALA A 72 -3.09 12.91 10.48
CA ALA A 72 -2.15 11.96 9.88
C ALA A 72 -2.76 10.54 9.82
N CYS A 73 -3.34 10.07 10.92
CA CYS A 73 -4.06 8.80 10.99
C CYS A 73 -5.14 8.70 9.92
N ARG A 74 -6.05 9.68 9.83
CA ARG A 74 -7.12 9.70 8.81
C ARG A 74 -6.57 9.67 7.39
N ARG A 75 -5.45 10.36 7.11
CA ARG A 75 -4.80 10.32 5.79
C ARG A 75 -4.24 8.95 5.47
N VAL A 76 -3.52 8.33 6.40
CA VAL A 76 -2.95 6.99 6.24
C VAL A 76 -4.07 5.96 6.04
N GLN A 77 -5.12 5.99 6.85
CA GLN A 77 -6.26 5.07 6.72
C GLN A 77 -7.04 5.30 5.43
N GLY A 78 -7.26 6.56 5.03
CA GLY A 78 -7.89 6.91 3.77
C GLY A 78 -7.10 6.42 2.56
N ALA A 79 -5.76 6.52 2.61
CA ALA A 79 -4.87 5.99 1.59
C ALA A 79 -4.94 4.46 1.53
N LYS A 80 -4.83 3.79 2.70
CA LYS A 80 -4.93 2.33 2.82
C LYS A 80 -6.24 1.81 2.24
N LYS A 81 -7.37 2.43 2.58
CA LYS A 81 -8.70 2.03 2.07
C LYS A 81 -8.79 2.11 0.54
N ARG A 82 -8.23 3.17 -0.06
CA ARG A 82 -8.17 3.34 -1.51
C ARG A 82 -7.34 2.25 -2.19
N LEU A 83 -6.13 2.00 -1.67
CA LEU A 83 -5.27 0.94 -2.21
C LEU A 83 -5.90 -0.44 -2.07
N GLN A 84 -6.54 -0.74 -0.95
CA GLN A 84 -7.25 -2.00 -0.74
C GLN A 84 -8.43 -2.16 -1.71
N GLY A 85 -9.21 -1.11 -1.94
CA GLY A 85 -10.31 -1.14 -2.90
C GLY A 85 -9.82 -1.40 -4.32
N PHE A 86 -8.80 -0.67 -4.75
CA PHE A 86 -8.18 -0.85 -6.05
C PHE A 86 -7.61 -2.27 -6.23
N ALA A 87 -6.83 -2.74 -5.26
CA ALA A 87 -6.25 -4.07 -5.32
C ALA A 87 -7.31 -5.17 -5.37
N LYS A 88 -8.34 -5.10 -4.53
CA LYS A 88 -9.47 -6.03 -4.59
C LYS A 88 -10.13 -6.06 -5.96
N GLY A 89 -10.32 -4.90 -6.59
CA GLY A 89 -10.84 -4.81 -7.96
C GLY A 89 -9.94 -5.51 -8.98
N CYS A 90 -8.64 -5.21 -8.99
CA CYS A 90 -7.67 -5.83 -9.91
C CYS A 90 -7.58 -7.36 -9.71
N ILE A 91 -7.63 -7.83 -8.47
CA ILE A 91 -7.56 -9.25 -8.13
C ILE A 91 -8.85 -9.96 -8.52
N ALA A 92 -10.02 -9.33 -8.29
CA ALA A 92 -11.29 -9.86 -8.74
C ALA A 92 -11.29 -10.01 -10.26
N LEU A 93 -10.84 -9.00 -11.01
CA LEU A 93 -10.69 -9.08 -12.46
C LEU A 93 -9.72 -10.19 -12.90
N GLN A 94 -8.61 -10.39 -12.18
CA GLN A 94 -7.71 -11.52 -12.43
C GLN A 94 -8.43 -12.87 -12.27
N LYS A 95 -9.24 -13.02 -11.22
CA LYS A 95 -10.02 -14.23 -10.93
C LYS A 95 -11.16 -14.47 -11.94
N TYR A 96 -11.67 -13.41 -12.56
CA TYR A 96 -12.70 -13.44 -13.60
C TYR A 96 -12.16 -13.29 -15.03
N ASN A 97 -10.86 -13.48 -15.26
CA ASN A 97 -10.37 -13.84 -16.61
C ASN A 97 -10.88 -15.26 -16.93
N LEU A 98 -12.18 -15.31 -17.24
CA LEU A 98 -12.89 -16.33 -17.98
C LEU A 98 -12.13 -16.56 -19.31
N PRO A 99 -12.05 -17.82 -19.81
CA PRO A 99 -11.37 -18.15 -21.06
C PRO A 99 -11.69 -17.21 -22.22
#